data_AF-A0A972S2B2-F1
#
_entry.id   AF-A0A972S2B2-F1
#
_cell.length_a   1.000
_cell.length_b   1.000
_cell.length_c   1.000
_cell.angle_alpha   90.00
_cell.angle_beta   90.00
_cell.angle_gamma   90.00
#
_symmetry.space_group_name_H-M   'P 1'
#
loop_
_entity.id
_entity.type
_entity.pdbx_description
1 polymer ?
#
loop_
_entity_poly.entity_id
_entity_poly.type
_entity_poly.pdbx_seq_one_letter_code
_entity_poly.pdbx_strand_id
1 'polypeptide(L)'
;KKRPETWQFKDINKDLDNIWWDGLTGTWQNAVAPVHPDPIAGNHAWHHKVIIEKAKPGDKYGDVYVNYENNFKTYQAWRDKLTRPLNEKIKYRRPMHMPRPAVPLSEEAYRNPMYKGDDTDHA
;
A
#
# COMPACT_ATOMS: atom_id res chain seq x y z
N LYS A 1 -30.49 -6.03 13.66
CA LYS A 1 -30.33 -7.02 12.56
C LYS A 1 -29.82 -8.32 13.18
N LYS A 2 -30.47 -9.47 12.95
CA LYS A 2 -29.96 -10.78 13.45
C LYS A 2 -28.62 -11.04 12.74
N ARG A 3 -27.53 -11.25 13.49
CA ARG A 3 -26.20 -11.44 12.90
C ARG A 3 -26.18 -12.80 12.17
N PRO A 4 -25.61 -12.88 10.96
CA PRO A 4 -25.50 -14.17 10.28
C PRO A 4 -24.64 -15.12 11.12
N GLU A 5 -25.01 -16.40 11.16
CA GLU A 5 -24.29 -17.53 11.80
C GLU A 5 -22.87 -17.75 11.24
N THR A 6 -22.38 -16.87 10.37
CA THR A 6 -21.24 -17.06 9.49
C THR A 6 -19.88 -16.83 10.15
N TRP A 7 -19.84 -16.40 11.41
CA TRP A 7 -18.57 -16.13 12.08
C TRP A 7 -17.91 -17.44 12.55
N GLN A 8 -16.79 -17.76 11.92
CA GLN A 8 -16.00 -18.96 12.22
C GLN A 8 -15.36 -18.84 13.61
N PHE A 9 -15.22 -19.98 14.31
CA PHE A 9 -14.48 -20.12 15.57
C PHE A 9 -15.02 -19.32 16.78
N LYS A 10 -16.33 -19.39 17.05
CA LYS A 10 -16.97 -18.75 18.22
C LYS A 10 -16.33 -19.15 19.57
N ASP A 11 -15.85 -20.39 19.69
CA ASP A 11 -15.30 -20.90 20.96
C ASP A 11 -14.02 -20.19 21.41
N ILE A 12 -13.23 -19.67 20.46
CA ILE A 12 -11.99 -18.93 20.72
C ILE A 12 -12.17 -17.41 20.59
N ASN A 13 -13.18 -16.96 19.85
CA ASN A 13 -13.49 -15.53 19.65
C ASN A 13 -14.77 -15.14 20.40
N LYS A 14 -14.74 -15.26 21.74
CA LYS A 14 -15.92 -15.05 22.61
C LYS A 14 -16.45 -13.61 22.63
N ASP A 15 -15.65 -12.66 22.14
CA ASP A 15 -15.90 -11.23 22.11
C ASP A 15 -16.44 -10.72 20.77
N LEU A 16 -16.69 -11.61 19.79
CA LEU A 16 -17.26 -11.23 18.49
C LEU A 16 -18.62 -10.52 18.63
N ASP A 17 -19.35 -10.78 19.72
CA ASP A 17 -20.61 -10.09 20.01
C ASP A 17 -20.41 -8.59 20.32
N ASN A 18 -19.19 -8.14 20.64
CA ASN A 18 -18.86 -6.72 20.83
C ASN A 18 -18.67 -5.95 19.51
N ILE A 19 -18.52 -6.65 18.38
CA ILE A 19 -18.41 -6.01 17.06
C ILE A 19 -19.81 -5.53 16.64
N TRP A 20 -20.02 -4.22 16.69
CA TRP A 20 -21.30 -3.58 16.38
C TRP A 20 -21.36 -2.98 14.96
N TRP A 21 -20.23 -2.94 14.26
CA TRP A 21 -20.09 -2.46 12.88
C TRP A 21 -20.17 -3.63 11.89
N ASP A 22 -20.69 -3.40 10.67
CA ASP A 22 -21.01 -4.47 9.71
C ASP A 22 -20.02 -4.57 8.54
N GLY A 23 -18.84 -3.97 8.67
CA GLY A 23 -17.85 -3.83 7.59
C GLY A 23 -18.27 -2.85 6.48
N LEU A 24 -19.55 -2.52 6.43
CA LEU A 24 -20.14 -1.42 5.68
C LEU A 24 -20.27 -0.19 6.59
N THR A 25 -19.39 -0.02 7.59
CA THR A 25 -19.28 1.25 8.32
C THR A 25 -17.79 1.53 8.54
N GLY A 26 -17.22 2.36 7.67
CA GLY A 26 -15.80 2.70 7.64
C GLY A 26 -15.46 3.56 6.42
N THR A 27 -14.39 4.36 6.53
CA THR A 27 -13.88 5.14 5.41
C THR A 27 -13.02 4.27 4.50
N TRP A 28 -13.34 4.20 3.21
CA TRP A 28 -12.61 3.42 2.20
C TRP A 28 -11.35 4.16 1.72
N GLN A 29 -10.52 4.59 2.67
CA GLN A 29 -9.38 5.48 2.41
C GLN A 29 -8.42 4.86 1.39
N ASN A 30 -8.15 3.56 1.52
CA ASN A 30 -7.28 2.83 0.60
C ASN A 30 -7.82 2.75 -0.85
N ALA A 31 -9.14 2.88 -1.03
CA ALA A 31 -9.74 2.83 -2.36
C ALA A 31 -9.61 4.17 -3.09
N VAL A 32 -9.68 5.29 -2.35
CA VAL A 32 -9.71 6.64 -2.94
C VAL A 32 -8.33 7.30 -3.02
N ALA A 33 -7.41 6.91 -2.12
CA ALA A 33 -6.05 7.41 -2.06
C ALA A 33 -5.21 6.98 -3.28
N PRO A 34 -4.66 7.92 -4.09
CA PRO A 34 -3.67 7.57 -5.11
C PRO A 34 -2.38 7.05 -4.46
N VAL A 35 -1.64 6.21 -5.19
CA VAL A 35 -0.39 5.62 -4.70
C VAL A 35 0.75 6.64 -4.78
N HIS A 36 1.38 6.91 -3.64
CA HIS A 36 2.53 7.81 -3.50
C HIS A 36 3.73 7.02 -2.94
N PRO A 37 4.52 6.33 -3.79
CA PRO A 37 5.70 5.61 -3.31
C PRO A 37 6.79 6.61 -2.92
N ASP A 38 7.12 6.67 -1.63
CA ASP A 38 8.23 7.43 -1.10
C ASP A 38 9.50 7.17 -1.94
N PRO A 39 10.20 8.23 -2.40
CA PRO A 39 11.36 8.09 -3.28
C PRO A 39 12.58 7.35 -2.74
N ILE A 40 12.68 7.21 -1.41
CA ILE A 40 13.82 6.65 -0.69
C ILE A 40 13.53 5.19 -0.34
N ALA A 41 12.40 4.93 0.31
CA ALA A 41 12.06 3.63 0.88
C ALA A 41 11.00 2.85 0.08
N GLY A 42 10.28 3.52 -0.83
CA GLY A 42 9.19 2.94 -1.62
C GLY A 42 7.89 2.72 -0.85
N ASN A 43 7.75 3.32 0.34
CA ASN A 43 6.57 3.17 1.20
C ASN A 43 5.43 4.10 0.74
N HIS A 44 4.17 3.72 1.00
CA HIS A 44 3.05 4.61 0.70
C HIS A 44 3.03 5.82 1.65
N ALA A 45 2.99 7.03 1.10
CA ALA A 45 2.77 8.23 1.90
C ALA A 45 1.28 8.39 2.24
N TRP A 46 0.95 8.30 3.53
CA TRP A 46 -0.43 8.35 4.06
C TRP A 46 -0.95 9.75 4.33
N HIS A 47 -0.10 10.77 4.33
CA HIS A 47 -0.53 12.15 4.55
C HIS A 47 -1.09 12.76 3.26
N HIS A 48 -2.41 12.88 3.16
CA HIS A 48 -3.11 13.31 1.94
C HIS A 48 -3.84 14.63 2.18
N LYS A 49 -3.77 15.54 1.20
CA LYS A 49 -4.61 16.73 1.18
C LYS A 49 -6.01 16.34 0.71
N VAL A 50 -7.02 16.69 1.49
CA VAL A 50 -8.43 16.43 1.17
C VAL A 50 -9.25 17.72 1.17
N ILE A 51 -10.35 17.71 0.44
CA ILE A 51 -11.41 18.72 0.51
C ILE A 51 -12.62 18.03 1.13
N ILE A 52 -13.25 18.68 2.11
CA ILE A 52 -14.37 18.13 2.85
C ILE A 52 -15.59 19.01 2.61
N GLU A 53 -16.74 18.40 2.33
CA GLU A 53 -18.04 19.06 2.22
C GLU A 53 -19.10 18.32 3.06
N LYS A 54 -20.25 18.96 3.31
CA LYS A 54 -21.39 18.28 3.94
C LYS A 54 -22.01 17.29 2.94
N ALA A 55 -22.45 16.14 3.43
CA ALA A 55 -23.20 15.16 2.62
C ALA A 55 -24.46 15.81 2.01
N LYS A 56 -24.75 15.46 0.75
CA LYS A 56 -25.86 16.00 -0.04
C LYS A 56 -27.10 15.11 0.08
N PRO A 57 -28.32 15.65 -0.18
CA PRO A 57 -29.51 14.83 -0.29
C PRO A 57 -29.35 13.78 -1.39
N GLY A 58 -29.39 12.50 -1.02
CA GLY A 58 -29.27 11.37 -1.94
C GLY A 58 -27.93 10.64 -1.89
N ASP A 59 -26.90 11.21 -1.25
CA ASP A 59 -25.66 10.49 -0.95
C ASP A 59 -25.98 9.28 -0.06
N LYS A 60 -25.49 8.11 -0.45
CA LYS A 60 -25.64 6.87 0.30
C LYS A 60 -24.31 6.46 0.89
N TYR A 61 -24.38 5.77 2.03
CA TYR A 61 -23.21 5.11 2.57
C TYR A 61 -22.65 4.13 1.52
N GLY A 62 -21.34 4.20 1.28
CA GLY A 62 -20.66 3.36 0.30
C GLY A 62 -20.62 3.94 -1.12
N ASP A 63 -21.17 5.14 -1.34
CA ASP A 63 -20.96 5.88 -2.59
C ASP A 63 -19.49 6.32 -2.69
N VAL A 64 -18.69 5.44 -3.29
CA VAL A 64 -17.25 5.63 -3.50
C VAL A 64 -17.00 5.74 -5.00
N TYR A 65 -16.39 6.85 -5.39
CA TYR A 65 -15.88 7.03 -6.75
C TYR A 65 -14.35 7.10 -6.72
N VAL A 66 -13.72 6.38 -7.65
CA VAL A 66 -12.27 6.34 -7.82
C VAL A 66 -11.93 6.67 -9.26
N ASN A 67 -11.10 7.69 -9.45
CA ASN A 67 -10.55 8.01 -10.78
C ASN A 67 -9.24 7.25 -10.98
N TYR A 68 -9.32 6.06 -11.58
CA TYR A 68 -8.15 5.20 -11.82
C TYR A 68 -7.08 5.87 -12.69
N GLU A 69 -7.49 6.60 -13.73
CA GLU A 69 -6.55 7.26 -14.64
C GLU A 69 -5.74 8.34 -13.91
N ASN A 70 -6.44 9.18 -13.12
CA ASN A 70 -5.78 10.19 -12.31
C ASN A 70 -4.84 9.56 -11.27
N ASN A 71 -5.30 8.51 -10.58
CA ASN A 71 -4.48 7.82 -9.57
C ASN A 71 -3.22 7.20 -10.18
N PHE A 72 -3.32 6.66 -11.39
CA PHE A 72 -2.17 6.12 -12.10
C PHE A 72 -1.19 7.21 -12.54
N LYS A 73 -1.68 8.36 -13.02
CA LYS A 73 -0.84 9.52 -13.34
C LYS A 73 -0.08 10.03 -12.12
N THR A 74 -0.72 10.07 -10.95
CA THR A 74 -0.06 10.44 -9.70
C THR A 74 1.06 9.45 -9.35
N TYR A 75 0.79 8.14 -9.41
CA TYR A 75 1.81 7.12 -9.20
C TYR A 75 3.00 7.28 -10.15
N GLN A 76 2.74 7.47 -11.45
CA GLN A 76 3.78 7.69 -12.45
C GLN A 76 4.60 8.95 -12.14
N ALA A 77 3.96 10.05 -11.73
CA ALA A 77 4.68 11.27 -11.37
C ALA A 77 5.66 11.05 -10.21
N TRP A 78 5.24 10.31 -9.17
CA TRP A 78 6.13 9.98 -8.06
C TRP A 78 7.25 9.05 -8.50
N ARG A 79 6.93 7.94 -9.19
CA ARG A 79 7.89 6.98 -9.72
C ARG A 79 8.93 7.64 -10.63
N ASP A 80 8.48 8.39 -11.62
CA ASP A 80 9.33 8.83 -12.74
C ASP A 80 10.10 10.11 -12.43
N LYS A 81 9.56 10.99 -11.57
CA LYS A 81 10.17 12.31 -11.29
C LYS A 81 10.91 12.40 -9.97
N LEU A 82 10.53 11.58 -8.98
CA LEU A 82 11.06 11.70 -7.63
C LEU A 82 11.96 10.52 -7.25
N THR A 83 11.62 9.30 -7.68
CA THR A 83 12.41 8.12 -7.30
C THR A 83 13.74 8.04 -8.07
N ARG A 84 14.77 7.51 -7.40
CA ARG A 84 16.04 7.18 -8.06
C ARG A 84 15.83 5.96 -8.96
N PRO A 85 16.01 6.07 -10.29
CA PRO A 85 15.77 4.96 -11.19
C PRO A 85 16.83 3.86 -10.98
N LEU A 86 16.39 2.62 -11.15
CA LEU A 86 17.27 1.48 -11.27
C LEU A 86 18.00 1.53 -12.62
N ASN A 87 19.31 1.27 -12.60
CA ASN A 87 20.16 1.22 -13.78
C ASN A 87 21.26 0.17 -13.60
N GLU A 88 22.05 -0.08 -14.64
CA GLU A 88 23.06 -1.16 -14.68
C GLU A 88 24.24 -0.96 -13.72
N LYS A 89 24.38 0.23 -13.14
CA LYS A 89 25.43 0.55 -12.15
C LYS A 89 25.00 0.29 -10.70
N ILE A 90 23.71 0.02 -10.46
CA ILE A 90 23.18 -0.17 -9.11
C ILE A 90 23.15 -1.66 -8.79
N LYS A 91 23.94 -2.11 -7.80
CA LYS A 91 24.06 -3.54 -7.42
C LYS A 91 22.79 -4.12 -6.80
N TYR A 92 22.12 -3.36 -5.91
CA TYR A 92 20.91 -3.80 -5.21
C TYR A 92 19.70 -2.90 -5.48
N ARG A 93 18.50 -3.50 -5.59
CA ARG A 93 17.23 -2.77 -5.75
C ARG A 93 16.79 -2.05 -4.47
N ARG A 94 17.26 -2.50 -3.32
CA ARG A 94 16.91 -1.99 -1.98
C ARG A 94 18.07 -2.27 -1.02
N PRO A 95 18.26 -1.48 0.05
CA PRO A 95 19.29 -1.78 1.06
C PRO A 95 19.03 -3.12 1.77
N MET A 96 20.08 -3.92 1.97
CA MET A 96 19.98 -5.26 2.58
C MET A 96 19.52 -5.23 4.04
N HIS A 97 19.81 -4.15 4.77
CA HIS A 97 19.39 -3.98 6.17
C HIS A 97 17.88 -3.72 6.33
N MET A 98 17.14 -3.54 5.22
CA MET A 98 15.68 -3.39 5.27
C MET A 98 15.03 -4.77 5.07
N PRO A 99 14.44 -5.36 6.12
CA PRO A 99 13.95 -6.73 6.08
C PRO A 99 12.73 -6.88 5.15
N ARG A 100 12.55 -8.09 4.62
CA ARG A 100 11.33 -8.47 3.89
C ARG A 100 10.44 -9.36 4.77
N PRO A 101 9.11 -9.15 4.75
CA PRO A 101 8.18 -10.14 5.27
C PRO A 101 8.28 -11.43 4.45
N ALA A 102 8.38 -12.56 5.15
CA ALA A 102 8.13 -13.90 4.60
C ALA A 102 9.03 -14.39 3.45
N VAL A 103 10.28 -13.93 3.32
CA VAL A 103 11.27 -14.55 2.41
C VAL A 103 12.63 -14.73 3.08
N PRO A 104 13.45 -15.70 2.64
CA PRO A 104 14.84 -15.81 3.08
C PRO A 104 15.59 -14.50 2.80
N LEU A 105 16.23 -13.94 3.81
CA LEU A 105 17.06 -12.73 3.72
C LEU A 105 18.41 -13.05 3.05
N SER A 106 18.37 -13.56 1.81
CA SER A 106 19.57 -13.81 0.99
C SER A 106 19.90 -12.58 0.15
N GLU A 107 21.19 -12.40 -0.18
CA GLU A 107 21.66 -11.31 -1.04
C GLU A 107 20.99 -11.29 -2.41
N GLU A 108 20.67 -12.47 -2.95
CA GLU A 108 19.97 -12.61 -4.24
C GLU A 108 18.60 -11.95 -4.23
N ALA A 109 17.89 -11.94 -3.10
CA ALA A 109 16.59 -11.26 -2.98
C ALA A 109 16.70 -9.73 -3.14
N TYR A 110 17.89 -9.16 -2.98
CA TYR A 110 18.18 -7.74 -3.10
C TYR A 110 18.82 -7.36 -4.44
N ARG A 111 19.36 -8.33 -5.19
CA ARG A 111 20.13 -8.11 -6.43
C ARG A 111 19.30 -7.41 -7.51
N ASN A 112 19.92 -6.44 -8.19
CA ASN A 112 19.38 -5.82 -9.39
C ASN A 112 19.74 -6.66 -10.63
N PRO A 113 18.76 -7.16 -11.40
CA PRO A 113 18.99 -8.06 -12.53
C PRO A 113 19.60 -7.32 -13.73
N MET A 114 19.61 -5.99 -13.69
CA MET A 114 20.26 -5.16 -14.71
C MET A 114 21.72 -4.88 -14.37
N TYR A 115 22.20 -5.22 -13.18
CA TYR A 115 23.56 -4.90 -12.74
C TYR A 115 24.59 -5.61 -13.64
N LYS A 116 25.54 -4.84 -14.18
CA LYS A 116 26.63 -5.34 -15.04
C LYS A 116 28.02 -5.07 -14.46
N GLY A 117 28.11 -4.62 -13.21
CA GLY A 117 29.38 -4.43 -12.52
C GLY A 117 29.95 -5.76 -12.02
N ASP A 118 31.22 -5.74 -11.62
CA ASP A 118 31.86 -6.88 -10.97
C ASP A 118 31.43 -6.93 -9.50
N ASP A 119 31.15 -8.14 -8.99
CA ASP A 119 30.75 -8.36 -7.60
C ASP A 119 31.89 -8.05 -6.60
N THR A 120 33.11 -7.78 -7.08
CA THR A 120 34.27 -7.32 -6.29
C THR A 120 34.14 -5.90 -5.74
N ASP A 121 33.15 -5.11 -6.20
CA ASP A 121 32.91 -3.78 -5.65
C ASP A 121 32.16 -3.88 -4.31
N HIS A 122 32.89 -3.65 -3.22
CA HIS A 122 32.43 -3.75 -1.83
C HIS A 122 32.03 -2.39 -1.22
N ALA A 123 31.87 -1.34 -2.04
CA ALA A 123 31.49 -0.01 -1.57
C ALA A 123 30.00 0.12 -1.23
#